data_AF-A0A7S1SRW5-F1
#
_entry.id   AF-A0A7S1SRW5-F1
#
_cell.length_a   1.000
_cell.length_b   1.000
_cell.length_c   1.000
_cell.angle_alpha   90.00
_cell.angle_beta   90.00
_cell.angle_gamma   90.00
#
_symmetry.space_group_name_H-M   'P 1'
#
loop_
_entity.id
_entity.type
_entity.pdbx_description
1 polymer ?
#
loop_
_entity_poly.entity_id
_entity_poly.type
_entity_poly.pdbx_seq_one_letter_code
_entity_poly.pdbx_strand_id
1 'polypeptide(L)'
;EEDGRAPYFVLSWPHGAPPATADYSLTQFEVYPMMAEDSAPPRSGPYLYRAWAPFWDVAVVAHRRSADEHIKLMRITPDGGISEAVVDDDELAIRIPFSFTEDDLFVVGLALDTSAGGQVQVPHPKLAEMPDLPPSPILMVATSDAKLRLFTFACTKDHRSVVSPPQELHR
;
A
#
# COMPACT_ATOMS: atom_id res chain seq x y z
N GLU A 1 2.80 3.09 -30.68
CA GLU A 1 3.57 3.18 -29.42
C GLU A 1 3.00 2.11 -28.50
N GLU A 2 3.87 1.22 -27.99
CA GLU A 2 3.45 0.20 -27.04
C GLU A 2 3.04 0.89 -25.74
N ASP A 3 1.77 0.75 -25.41
CA ASP A 3 1.12 1.18 -24.18
C ASP A 3 1.99 0.72 -22.99
N GLY A 4 2.64 1.67 -22.31
CA GLY A 4 3.68 1.46 -21.30
C GLY A 4 3.15 0.79 -20.05
N ARG A 5 2.89 -0.52 -20.12
CA ARG A 5 2.48 -1.35 -19.00
C ARG A 5 3.73 -2.00 -18.42
N ALA A 6 4.15 -1.61 -17.20
CA ALA A 6 5.09 -2.47 -16.48
C ALA A 6 4.29 -3.41 -15.56
N PRO A 7 4.27 -4.71 -15.88
CA PRO A 7 3.66 -5.67 -15.00
C PRO A 7 4.47 -5.77 -13.72
N TYR A 8 3.81 -5.81 -12.57
CA TYR A 8 4.44 -6.34 -11.36
C TYR A 8 3.92 -7.75 -11.10
N PHE A 9 4.86 -8.60 -10.73
CA PHE A 9 4.60 -10.00 -10.43
C PHE A 9 4.72 -10.16 -8.93
N VAL A 10 3.68 -10.70 -8.30
CA VAL A 10 3.79 -11.14 -6.92
C VAL A 10 4.15 -12.63 -6.95
N LEU A 11 5.33 -12.95 -6.45
CA LEU A 11 5.73 -14.33 -6.17
C LEU A 11 5.26 -14.66 -4.77
N SER A 12 4.34 -15.62 -4.66
CA SER A 12 3.94 -16.19 -3.38
C SER A 12 4.49 -17.60 -3.24
N TRP A 13 4.53 -18.10 -2.01
CA TRP A 13 4.96 -19.46 -1.71
C TRP A 13 4.01 -20.09 -0.70
N PRO A 14 3.76 -21.40 -0.79
CA PRO A 14 2.94 -22.11 0.18
C PRO A 14 3.50 -21.92 1.60
N HIS A 15 2.62 -21.60 2.55
CA HIS A 15 2.92 -21.55 3.99
C HIS A 15 3.89 -20.47 4.48
N GLY A 16 4.17 -19.42 3.71
CA GLY A 16 4.90 -18.26 4.24
C GLY A 16 6.42 -18.47 4.47
N ALA A 17 7.00 -19.64 4.17
CA ALA A 17 8.45 -19.83 4.08
C ALA A 17 8.96 -19.87 2.62
N PRO A 18 10.03 -19.13 2.26
CA PRO A 18 10.58 -19.15 0.91
C PRO A 18 10.99 -20.59 0.54
N PRO A 19 10.63 -21.09 -0.65
CA PRO A 19 10.84 -22.49 -1.00
C PRO A 19 12.34 -22.79 -1.13
N ALA A 20 12.74 -23.97 -0.66
CA ALA A 20 14.14 -24.44 -0.73
C ALA A 20 14.59 -24.80 -2.16
N THR A 21 13.64 -24.92 -3.10
CA THR A 21 13.85 -25.24 -4.52
C THR A 21 13.04 -24.31 -5.41
N ALA A 22 13.46 -24.17 -6.67
CA ALA A 22 13.01 -23.20 -7.68
C ALA A 22 11.55 -23.37 -8.19
N ASP A 23 10.66 -23.92 -7.37
CA ASP A 23 9.25 -24.08 -7.69
C ASP A 23 8.51 -22.79 -7.34
N TYR A 24 8.61 -21.81 -8.23
CA TYR A 24 7.86 -20.56 -8.14
C TYR A 24 6.60 -20.68 -9.00
N SER A 25 5.45 -20.38 -8.44
CA SER A 25 4.24 -20.11 -9.23
C SER A 25 4.00 -18.60 -9.26
N LEU A 26 3.73 -18.08 -10.47
CA LEU A 26 3.16 -16.76 -10.59
C LEU A 26 1.71 -16.85 -10.11
N THR A 27 1.41 -16.28 -8.95
CA THR A 27 0.05 -16.36 -8.39
C THR A 27 -0.83 -15.20 -8.79
N GLN A 28 -0.24 -14.04 -9.11
CA GLN A 28 -1.01 -12.89 -9.55
C GLN A 28 -0.19 -11.94 -10.43
N PHE A 29 -0.86 -11.43 -11.46
CA PHE A 29 -0.34 -10.46 -12.40
C PHE A 29 -1.18 -9.19 -12.28
N GLU A 30 -0.53 -8.08 -11.96
CA GLU A 30 -1.18 -6.79 -11.85
C GLU A 30 -0.43 -5.73 -12.64
N VAL A 31 -1.19 -4.80 -13.20
CA VAL A 31 -0.68 -3.75 -14.08
C VAL A 31 -1.06 -2.41 -13.48
N TYR A 32 -0.09 -1.50 -13.40
CA TYR A 32 -0.38 -0.09 -13.19
C TYR A 32 -0.79 0.53 -14.52
N PRO A 33 -1.93 1.24 -14.59
CA PRO A 33 -2.51 1.68 -15.84
C PRO A 33 -1.69 2.78 -16.54
N MET A 34 -0.93 3.58 -15.78
CA MET A 34 -0.15 4.69 -16.31
C MET A 34 1.23 4.77 -15.69
N MET A 35 2.26 4.73 -16.53
CA MET A 35 3.65 4.66 -16.11
C MET A 35 4.48 5.70 -16.85
N ALA A 36 5.19 6.54 -16.11
CA ALA A 36 6.07 7.54 -16.68
C ALA A 36 7.50 6.98 -16.82
N GLU A 37 8.08 7.03 -18.01
CA GLU A 37 9.45 6.52 -18.26
C GLU A 37 10.52 7.31 -17.49
N ASP A 38 10.30 8.62 -17.32
CA ASP A 38 11.25 9.56 -16.70
C ASP A 38 11.13 9.66 -15.16
N SER A 39 10.16 8.95 -14.57
CA SER A 39 9.89 8.93 -13.12
C SER A 39 11.05 8.44 -12.24
N ALA A 40 11.95 7.64 -12.81
CA ALA A 40 13.09 7.07 -12.11
C ALA A 40 14.23 6.78 -13.08
N PRO A 41 15.49 7.16 -12.74
CA PRO A 41 16.65 6.90 -13.57
C PRO A 41 16.70 5.43 -14.04
N PRO A 42 17.16 5.17 -15.27
CA PRO A 42 17.36 3.80 -15.74
C PRO A 42 18.18 3.00 -14.73
N ARG A 43 17.73 1.76 -14.42
CA ARG A 43 18.40 0.84 -13.49
C ARG A 43 18.41 1.30 -12.03
N SER A 44 17.58 2.27 -11.64
CA SER A 44 17.39 2.69 -10.24
C SER A 44 16.29 1.87 -9.55
N GLY A 45 16.61 0.62 -9.22
CA GLY A 45 15.75 -0.20 -8.34
C GLY A 45 15.89 0.20 -6.86
N PRO A 46 14.94 -0.20 -5.99
CA PRO A 46 13.72 -0.96 -6.29
C PRO A 46 12.63 -0.06 -6.90
N TYR A 47 11.87 -0.62 -7.86
CA TYR A 47 10.73 0.07 -8.47
C TYR A 47 9.42 -0.16 -7.70
N LEU A 48 9.40 -1.09 -6.75
CA LEU A 48 8.24 -1.42 -5.93
C LEU A 48 8.54 -1.10 -4.46
N TYR A 49 7.71 -0.27 -3.87
CA TYR A 49 7.65 -0.07 -2.43
C TYR A 49 6.55 -0.94 -1.84
N ARG A 50 6.79 -1.49 -0.65
CA ARG A 50 5.84 -2.35 0.06
C ARG A 50 5.84 -2.01 1.54
N ALA A 51 4.64 -1.85 2.11
CA ALA A 51 4.42 -1.86 3.55
C ALA A 51 3.41 -2.95 3.91
N TRP A 52 3.69 -3.74 4.95
CA TRP A 52 2.88 -4.90 5.32
C TRP A 52 1.99 -4.60 6.52
N ALA A 53 0.70 -4.88 6.40
CA ALA A 53 -0.29 -4.84 7.47
C ALA A 53 -0.66 -6.29 7.84
N PRO A 54 0.11 -6.95 8.73
CA PRO A 54 0.01 -8.40 8.99
C PRO A 54 -1.37 -8.85 9.47
N PHE A 55 -2.07 -8.01 10.20
CA PHE A 55 -3.33 -8.39 10.84
C PHE A 55 -4.50 -8.50 9.85
N TRP A 56 -4.42 -7.81 8.71
CA TRP A 56 -5.42 -7.87 7.64
C TRP A 56 -4.98 -8.75 6.47
N ASP A 57 -3.79 -9.35 6.56
CA ASP A 57 -3.15 -10.06 5.46
C ASP A 57 -3.03 -9.19 4.19
N VAL A 58 -2.77 -7.88 4.36
CA VAL A 58 -2.71 -6.89 3.29
C VAL A 58 -1.32 -6.27 3.19
N ALA A 59 -0.81 -6.17 1.97
CA ALA A 59 0.33 -5.34 1.60
C ALA A 59 -0.17 -4.06 0.91
N VAL A 60 0.30 -2.92 1.39
CA VAL A 60 0.22 -1.66 0.64
C VAL A 60 1.41 -1.62 -0.31
N VAL A 61 1.15 -1.43 -1.60
CA VAL A 61 2.18 -1.41 -2.63
C VAL A 61 2.13 -0.13 -3.45
N ALA A 62 3.30 0.37 -3.84
CA ALA A 62 3.43 1.54 -4.68
C ALA A 62 4.52 1.30 -5.73
N HIS A 63 4.23 1.58 -6.99
CA HIS A 63 5.25 1.54 -8.04
C HIS A 63 5.85 2.93 -8.25
N ARG A 64 7.18 3.02 -8.19
CA ARG A 64 7.94 4.26 -8.31
C ARG A 64 7.68 5.00 -9.63
N ARG A 65 7.26 4.26 -10.67
CA ARG A 65 6.94 4.82 -11.99
C ARG A 65 5.46 5.08 -12.24
N SER A 66 4.60 4.73 -11.29
CA SER A 66 3.17 4.95 -11.45
C SER A 66 2.88 6.44 -11.43
N ALA A 67 2.27 6.94 -12.49
CA ALA A 67 1.78 8.31 -12.60
C ALA A 67 0.29 8.43 -12.21
N ASP A 68 -0.40 7.29 -12.13
CA ASP A 68 -1.77 7.16 -11.64
C ASP A 68 -1.93 5.90 -10.80
N GLU A 69 -3.02 5.77 -10.03
CA GLU A 69 -3.27 4.64 -9.11
C GLU A 69 -2.05 4.30 -8.25
N HIS A 70 -1.36 5.32 -7.74
CA HIS A 70 -0.04 5.22 -7.11
C HIS A 70 0.07 4.17 -6.00
N ILE A 71 -1.04 3.90 -5.30
CA ILE A 71 -1.13 3.01 -4.16
C ILE A 71 -2.17 1.94 -4.46
N LYS A 72 -1.74 0.67 -4.40
CA LYS A 72 -2.63 -0.50 -4.47
C LYS A 72 -2.56 -1.30 -3.18
N LEU A 73 -3.62 -2.05 -2.90
CA LEU A 73 -3.71 -2.94 -1.75
C LEU A 73 -3.76 -4.38 -2.26
N MET A 74 -2.84 -5.23 -1.80
CA MET A 74 -2.78 -6.64 -2.17
C MET A 74 -3.07 -7.50 -0.96
N ARG A 75 -4.02 -8.41 -1.05
CA ARG A 75 -4.45 -9.27 0.05
C ARG A 75 -4.08 -10.72 -0.21
N ILE A 76 -3.65 -11.44 0.82
CA ILE A 76 -3.54 -12.90 0.79
C ILE A 76 -4.94 -13.49 1.01
N THR A 77 -5.40 -14.30 0.06
CA THR A 77 -6.71 -14.95 0.14
C THR A 77 -6.66 -16.17 1.06
N PRO A 78 -7.81 -16.62 1.62
CA PRO A 78 -7.82 -17.75 2.57
C PRO A 78 -7.26 -19.07 2.03
N ASP A 79 -7.25 -19.26 0.71
CA ASP A 79 -6.67 -20.40 -0.01
C ASP A 79 -5.17 -20.23 -0.32
N GLY A 80 -4.53 -19.15 0.18
CA GLY A 80 -3.11 -18.86 -0.01
C GLY A 80 -2.77 -18.17 -1.34
N GLY A 81 -3.79 -17.79 -2.11
CA GLY A 81 -3.64 -16.92 -3.28
C GLY A 81 -3.38 -15.47 -2.91
N ILE A 82 -3.26 -14.62 -3.92
CA ILE A 82 -3.18 -13.17 -3.75
C ILE A 82 -4.27 -12.56 -4.64
N SER A 83 -4.93 -11.52 -4.14
CA SER A 83 -5.87 -10.70 -4.92
C SER A 83 -5.65 -9.22 -4.62
N GLU A 84 -6.05 -8.32 -5.52
CA GLU A 84 -6.21 -6.92 -5.16
C GLU A 84 -7.33 -6.80 -4.10
N ALA A 85 -7.09 -6.01 -3.05
CA ALA A 85 -8.12 -5.65 -2.09
C ALA A 85 -8.91 -4.48 -2.65
N VAL A 86 -10.20 -4.73 -2.91
CA VAL A 86 -11.11 -3.71 -3.40
C VAL A 86 -11.43 -2.75 -2.26
N VAL A 87 -11.21 -1.45 -2.51
CA VAL A 87 -11.78 -0.38 -1.68
C VAL A 87 -13.19 -0.14 -2.22
N ASP A 88 -14.21 -0.52 -1.44
CA ASP A 88 -15.62 -0.48 -1.86
C ASP A 88 -16.14 0.94 -2.18
N ASP A 89 -15.36 1.98 -1.86
CA ASP A 89 -15.65 3.38 -2.15
C ASP A 89 -14.41 4.08 -2.68
N ASP A 90 -14.50 4.53 -3.92
CA ASP A 90 -13.41 5.23 -4.60
C ASP A 90 -13.01 6.53 -3.90
N GLU A 91 -13.93 7.20 -3.20
CA GLU A 91 -13.62 8.40 -2.42
C GLU A 91 -12.75 8.11 -1.20
N LEU A 92 -12.73 6.86 -0.74
CA LEU A 92 -11.92 6.39 0.38
C LEU A 92 -10.57 5.79 -0.06
N ALA A 93 -10.31 5.74 -1.37
CA ALA A 93 -9.04 5.27 -1.90
C ALA A 93 -7.90 6.24 -1.54
N ILE A 94 -6.71 5.70 -1.30
CA ILE A 94 -5.51 6.50 -1.02
C ILE A 94 -5.06 7.16 -2.32
N ARG A 95 -5.34 8.45 -2.46
CA ARG A 95 -4.97 9.24 -3.65
C ARG A 95 -3.89 10.25 -3.32
N ILE A 96 -2.85 10.25 -4.16
CA ILE A 96 -1.83 11.29 -4.14
C ILE A 96 -2.38 12.48 -4.95
N PRO A 97 -2.55 13.67 -4.35
CA PRO A 97 -3.08 14.82 -5.06
C PRO A 97 -2.12 15.27 -6.16
N PHE A 98 -2.67 15.78 -7.26
CA PHE A 98 -1.88 16.39 -8.34
C PHE A 98 -0.94 17.48 -7.82
N SER A 99 0.22 17.62 -8.48
CA SER A 99 1.14 18.71 -8.18
C SER A 99 0.58 20.04 -8.68
N PHE A 100 1.02 21.15 -8.06
CA PHE A 100 0.68 22.49 -8.53
C PHE A 100 1.40 22.87 -9.83
N THR A 101 2.40 22.08 -10.25
CA THR A 101 3.22 22.33 -11.43
C THR A 101 2.78 21.53 -12.65
N GLU A 102 1.65 20.80 -12.56
CA GLU A 102 1.12 19.87 -13.57
C GLU A 102 2.01 18.65 -13.87
N ASP A 103 3.14 18.51 -13.16
CA ASP A 103 3.98 17.32 -13.25
C ASP A 103 3.36 16.15 -12.48
N ASP A 104 3.50 14.93 -13.03
CA ASP A 104 3.17 13.69 -12.35
C ASP A 104 3.96 13.56 -11.05
N LEU A 105 3.28 13.11 -9.99
CA LEU A 105 3.92 12.81 -8.73
C LEU A 105 4.27 11.33 -8.65
N PHE A 106 5.38 11.02 -8.00
CA PHE A 106 5.83 9.65 -7.84
C PHE A 106 6.02 9.33 -6.38
N VAL A 107 5.70 8.10 -5.98
CA VAL A 107 6.06 7.58 -4.67
C VAL A 107 7.56 7.30 -4.66
N VAL A 108 8.27 7.87 -3.69
CA VAL A 108 9.73 7.67 -3.48
C VAL A 108 10.04 6.99 -2.15
N GLY A 109 9.03 6.78 -1.31
CA GLY A 109 9.14 6.03 -0.06
C GLY A 109 7.76 5.67 0.49
N LEU A 110 7.69 4.52 1.15
CA LEU A 110 6.47 4.00 1.75
C LEU A 110 6.82 3.35 3.09
N ALA A 111 6.07 3.67 4.14
CA ALA A 111 6.19 3.04 5.44
C ALA A 111 4.82 2.95 6.12
N LEU A 112 4.66 1.97 7.01
CA LEU A 112 3.48 1.81 7.85
C LEU A 112 3.89 1.98 9.30
N ASP A 113 3.30 2.96 9.99
CA ASP A 113 3.46 3.14 11.42
C ASP A 113 2.26 2.52 12.15
N THR A 114 2.54 1.47 12.92
CA THR A 114 1.58 0.78 13.78
C THR A 114 1.68 1.23 15.23
N SER A 115 2.40 2.32 15.53
CA SER A 115 2.64 2.77 16.90
C SER A 115 1.91 4.03 17.32
N ALA A 116 1.65 4.95 16.39
CA ALA A 116 0.98 6.22 16.67
C ALA A 116 -0.56 6.18 16.51
N GLY A 117 -1.11 5.16 15.87
CA GLY A 117 -2.53 5.12 15.49
C GLY A 117 -3.53 5.12 16.65
N GLY A 118 -3.08 4.82 17.88
CA GLY A 118 -3.87 4.82 19.12
C GLY A 118 -4.37 6.21 19.52
N GLN A 119 -3.78 7.25 18.95
CA GLN A 119 -4.07 8.65 19.26
C GLN A 119 -4.95 9.33 18.21
N VAL A 120 -5.25 8.65 17.09
CA VAL A 120 -6.03 9.21 15.99
C VAL A 120 -7.42 8.59 16.02
N GLN A 121 -8.43 9.40 16.34
CA GLN A 121 -9.84 9.01 16.15
C GLN A 121 -10.14 9.01 14.65
N VAL A 122 -10.67 7.91 14.14
CA VAL A 122 -11.05 7.76 12.73
C VAL A 122 -12.57 7.63 12.67
N PRO A 123 -13.30 8.70 12.28
CA PRO A 123 -14.75 8.64 12.14
C PRO A 123 -15.17 7.54 11.17
N HIS A 124 -16.34 6.95 11.39
CA HIS A 124 -16.88 6.00 10.44
C HIS A 124 -17.11 6.70 9.09
N PRO A 125 -16.50 6.23 7.98
CA PRO A 125 -16.38 7.02 6.75
C PRO A 125 -17.69 7.22 5.98
N LYS A 126 -18.77 6.50 6.36
CA LYS A 126 -20.05 6.51 5.63
C LYS A 126 -21.30 6.76 6.47
N LEU A 127 -21.22 6.57 7.79
CA LEU A 127 -22.40 6.50 8.66
C LEU A 127 -22.04 7.21 9.95
N ALA A 128 -22.44 8.48 10.09
CA ALA A 128 -22.03 9.32 11.22
C ALA A 128 -22.58 8.81 12.57
N GLU A 129 -23.65 8.03 12.53
CA GLU A 129 -24.28 7.38 13.68
C GLU A 129 -23.57 6.09 14.13
N MET A 130 -22.67 5.55 13.29
CA MET A 130 -21.89 4.37 13.64
C MET A 130 -20.69 4.75 14.53
N PRO A 131 -20.23 3.84 15.40
CA PRO A 131 -19.02 4.09 16.19
C PRO A 131 -17.82 4.40 15.31
N ASP A 132 -16.93 5.26 15.81
CA ASP A 132 -15.61 5.47 15.23
C ASP A 132 -14.90 4.14 14.98
N LEU A 133 -14.10 4.11 13.92
CA LEU A 133 -13.28 2.96 13.59
C LEU A 133 -12.20 2.76 14.67
N PRO A 134 -11.78 1.50 14.91
CA PRO A 134 -10.71 1.23 15.85
C PRO A 134 -9.43 1.97 15.46
N PRO A 135 -8.52 2.24 16.41
CA PRO A 135 -7.21 2.80 16.13
C PRO A 135 -6.55 2.14 14.92
N SER A 136 -6.20 2.98 13.96
CA SER A 136 -5.77 2.58 12.63
C SER A 136 -4.31 2.95 12.41
N PRO A 137 -3.54 2.15 11.64
CA PRO A 137 -2.15 2.46 11.39
C PRO A 137 -2.05 3.70 10.49
N ILE A 138 -0.89 4.35 10.53
CA ILE A 138 -0.60 5.51 9.69
C ILE A 138 0.27 5.06 8.52
N LEU A 139 -0.26 5.14 7.31
CA LEU A 139 0.53 5.02 6.09
C LEU A 139 1.28 6.33 5.84
N MET A 140 2.59 6.23 5.72
CA MET A 140 3.48 7.34 5.41
C MET A 140 3.94 7.20 3.95
N VAL A 141 3.65 8.20 3.12
CA VAL A 141 3.98 8.22 1.70
C VAL A 141 4.88 9.42 1.42
N ALA A 142 6.14 9.15 1.08
CA ALA A 142 7.07 10.17 0.60
C ALA A 142 6.97 10.26 -0.92
N THR A 143 6.96 11.47 -1.46
CA THR A 143 6.74 11.73 -2.89
C THR A 143 7.84 12.59 -3.52
N SER A 144 7.90 12.60 -4.85
CA SER A 144 8.88 13.35 -5.65
C SER A 144 8.87 14.87 -5.42
N ASP A 145 7.76 15.45 -4.95
CA ASP A 145 7.66 16.87 -4.57
C ASP A 145 8.19 17.19 -3.16
N ALA A 146 9.01 16.31 -2.58
CA ALA A 146 9.63 16.45 -1.27
C ALA A 146 8.63 16.62 -0.11
N LYS A 147 7.44 16.02 -0.24
CA LYS A 147 6.41 16.02 0.81
C LYS A 147 6.22 14.62 1.41
N LEU A 148 5.87 14.61 2.68
CA LEU A 148 5.42 13.42 3.41
C LEU A 148 3.91 13.52 3.61
N ARG A 149 3.16 12.58 3.02
CA ARG A 149 1.70 12.48 3.16
C ARG A 149 1.38 11.36 4.14
N LEU A 150 0.42 11.61 5.03
CA LEU A 150 0.01 10.68 6.07
C LEU A 150 -1.45 10.31 5.84
N PHE A 151 -1.75 9.01 5.77
CA PHE A 151 -3.09 8.49 5.61
C PHE A 151 -3.41 7.52 6.75
N THR A 152 -4.60 7.61 7.31
CA THR A 152 -5.17 6.50 8.08
C THR A 152 -5.97 5.62 7.12
N PHE A 153 -6.00 4.32 7.39
CA PHE A 153 -6.86 3.38 6.66
C PHE A 153 -7.28 2.26 7.59
N ALA A 154 -8.47 1.71 7.37
CA ALA A 154 -9.10 0.75 8.27
C ALA A 154 -9.84 -0.34 7.49
N CYS A 155 -10.07 -1.48 8.14
CA CYS A 155 -10.96 -2.51 7.63
C CYS A 155 -12.32 -2.44 8.35
N THR A 156 -13.40 -2.20 7.62
CA THR A 156 -14.76 -2.20 8.20
C THR A 156 -15.28 -3.60 8.50
N LYS A 157 -14.65 -4.65 7.94
CA LYS A 157 -15.01 -6.06 8.14
C LYS A 157 -14.22 -6.72 9.27
N ASP A 158 -13.16 -6.06 9.75
CA ASP A 158 -12.28 -6.56 10.81
C ASP A 158 -11.92 -5.43 11.78
N HIS A 159 -12.56 -5.43 12.95
CA HIS A 159 -12.46 -4.36 13.94
C HIS A 159 -11.27 -4.52 14.91
N ARG A 160 -10.31 -5.41 14.63
CA ARG A 160 -9.11 -5.53 15.46
C ARG A 160 -8.26 -4.25 15.33
N SER A 161 -7.92 -3.63 16.46
CA SER A 161 -6.90 -2.59 16.49
C SER A 161 -5.55 -3.20 16.13
N VAL A 162 -4.86 -2.58 15.19
CA VAL A 162 -3.53 -3.02 14.71
C VAL A 162 -2.40 -2.17 15.28
N VAL A 163 -2.74 -1.26 16.19
CA VAL A 163 -1.79 -0.33 16.80
C VAL A 163 -1.26 -0.90 18.11
N SER A 164 0.05 -0.90 18.27
CA SER A 164 0.76 -1.25 19.49
C SER A 164 1.58 -0.07 20.01
N PRO A 165 1.67 0.19 21.32
CA PRO A 165 2.52 1.27 21.83
C PRO A 165 3.97 1.17 21.33
N PRO A 166 4.67 2.31 21.13
CA PRO A 166 6.10 2.29 20.83
C PRO A 166 6.88 1.47 21.88
N GLN A 167 7.80 0.63 21.41
CA GLN A 167 8.68 -0.13 22.30
C GLN A 167 9.84 0.75 22.77
N GLU A 168 10.24 0.61 24.04
CA GLU A 168 11.44 1.27 24.53
C GLU A 168 12.67 0.72 23.82
N LEU A 169 13.50 1.62 23.31
CA LEU A 169 14.79 1.25 22.75
C LEU A 169 15.78 1.06 23.89
N HIS A 170 16.05 -0.18 24.28
CA HIS A 170 17.15 -0.48 25.19
C HIS A 170 18.46 -0.15 24.47
N ARG A 171 19.20 0.83 25.00
CA ARG A 171 20.52 1.24 24.53
C ARG A 171 21.62 0.46 25.23
#